data_AF-A0A1H6FNF3-F1
#
_entry.id   AF-A0A1H6FNF3-F1
#
_cell.length_a   1.000
_cell.length_b   1.000
_cell.length_c   1.000
_cell.angle_alpha   90.00
_cell.angle_beta   90.00
_cell.angle_gamma   90.00
#
_symmetry.space_group_name_H-M   'P 1'
#
loop_
_entity.id
_entity.type
_entity.pdbx_description
1 polymer ?
#
loop_
_entity_poly.entity_id
_entity_poly.type
_entity_poly.pdbx_seq_one_letter_code
_entity_poly.pdbx_strand_id
1 'polypeptide(L)'
;MNQQSTGGGQAHQGHPIVTLLTDYGLVDEYVGVVHGVIAGICPQARVLDLTHGIERHDIRRGALVLRAALPFCPVGVHLAIVDPEVGAARRAIAVRTSTGRLLVGPDNGLLSLAWQQQGGVVEAVEITHSPLRLEPVSATFHGRDIFAPVAAHLAAGAPLAETGTPLAPEELVELEMPAAEVRSPGVIAARVLTFDRFGNAILSASHEDATAAGLRLGRPARLTLGERSWTLLFVRTFADVAPGEPLLYEDSWRMLALAVNRGDARREFGLEVDAEVVIEQTEAVAQPADGPGSGAPMGGPGA
;
A
#
# COMPACT_ATOMS: atom_id res chain seq x y z
N MET A 1 21.70 49.19 -1.21
CA MET A 1 22.10 48.32 -0.07
C MET A 1 20.82 47.86 0.59
N ASN A 2 20.11 46.91 -0.06
CA ASN A 2 18.84 46.39 0.44
C ASN A 2 19.05 44.95 0.89
N GLN A 3 18.93 44.76 2.20
CA GLN A 3 19.01 43.47 2.85
C GLN A 3 17.79 42.64 2.45
N GLN A 4 18.05 41.47 1.89
CA GLN A 4 17.08 40.40 1.70
C GLN A 4 16.73 39.84 3.08
N SER A 5 15.46 39.95 3.48
CA SER A 5 14.96 39.17 4.60
C SER A 5 14.88 37.70 4.17
N THR A 6 15.74 36.89 4.74
CA THR A 6 15.65 35.43 4.67
C THR A 6 14.40 34.99 5.42
N GLY A 7 13.41 34.49 4.68
CA GLY A 7 12.25 33.82 5.25
C GLY A 7 12.70 32.54 5.93
N GLY A 8 12.81 32.57 7.25
CA GLY A 8 12.95 31.37 8.07
C GLY A 8 11.74 30.46 7.85
N GLY A 9 11.98 29.25 7.38
CA GLY A 9 10.97 28.20 7.29
C GLY A 9 10.35 28.00 8.67
N GLN A 10 9.03 28.21 8.77
CA GLN A 10 8.29 27.93 9.98
C GLN A 10 8.39 26.43 10.28
N ALA A 11 9.12 26.08 11.34
CA ALA A 11 9.02 24.76 11.95
C ALA A 11 7.55 24.53 12.31
N HIS A 12 6.96 23.49 11.76
CA HIS A 12 5.56 23.18 12.01
C HIS A 12 5.39 22.90 13.50
N GLN A 13 4.64 23.76 14.21
CA GLN A 13 4.33 23.65 15.64
C GLN A 13 3.30 22.52 15.88
N GLY A 14 3.64 21.31 15.46
CA GLY A 14 2.86 20.10 15.67
C GLY A 14 3.58 19.15 16.62
N HIS A 15 2.80 18.38 17.37
CA HIS A 15 3.30 17.22 18.11
C HIS A 15 4.08 16.28 17.17
N PRO A 16 5.22 15.70 17.60
CA PRO A 16 5.92 14.72 16.79
C PRO A 16 4.99 13.55 16.45
N ILE A 17 5.08 13.03 15.22
CA ILE A 17 4.20 11.97 14.73
C ILE A 17 4.97 10.66 14.64
N VAL A 18 4.38 9.60 15.19
CA VAL A 18 4.79 8.21 14.95
C VAL A 18 3.63 7.47 14.31
N THR A 19 3.74 7.06 13.05
CA THR A 19 2.74 6.15 12.47
C THR A 19 3.10 4.70 12.77
N LEU A 20 2.12 3.83 13.00
CA LEU A 20 2.34 2.43 13.33
C LEU A 20 1.58 1.49 12.39
N LEU A 21 2.28 0.52 11.80
CA LEU A 21 1.70 -0.56 10.99
C LEU A 21 2.23 -1.90 11.48
N THR A 22 1.35 -2.87 11.77
CA THR A 22 1.79 -4.21 12.21
C THR A 22 0.90 -5.36 11.71
N ASP A 23 1.35 -6.60 11.89
CA ASP A 23 0.55 -7.84 11.75
C ASP A 23 0.11 -8.43 13.11
N TYR A 24 0.22 -7.66 14.19
CA TYR A 24 -0.08 -8.13 15.57
C TYR A 24 -1.56 -8.35 15.86
N GLY A 25 -2.46 -7.76 15.06
CA GLY A 25 -3.87 -7.67 15.41
C GLY A 25 -4.12 -6.74 16.60
N LEU A 26 -5.37 -6.79 17.09
CA LEU A 26 -5.86 -5.99 18.23
C LEU A 26 -6.48 -6.87 19.33
N VAL A 27 -6.21 -8.18 19.30
CA VAL A 27 -6.76 -9.12 20.28
C VAL A 27 -5.92 -9.13 21.55
N ASP A 28 -4.59 -9.17 21.39
CA ASP A 28 -3.61 -9.23 22.48
C ASP A 28 -2.98 -7.85 22.76
N GLU A 29 -2.13 -7.75 23.78
CA GLU A 29 -1.58 -6.50 24.31
C GLU A 29 -0.50 -5.84 23.45
N TYR A 30 0.03 -6.53 22.42
CA TYR A 30 1.26 -6.14 21.71
C TYR A 30 1.26 -4.68 21.25
N VAL A 31 0.18 -4.22 20.61
CA VAL A 31 0.06 -2.83 20.12
C VAL A 31 0.02 -1.83 21.28
N GLY A 32 -0.75 -2.14 22.33
CA GLY A 32 -0.85 -1.29 23.52
C GLY A 32 0.50 -1.14 24.24
N VAL A 33 1.30 -2.21 24.28
CA VAL A 33 2.67 -2.18 24.83
C VAL A 33 3.60 -1.30 23.98
N VAL A 34 3.55 -1.41 22.64
CA VAL A 34 4.32 -0.53 21.74
C VAL A 34 3.96 0.94 21.96
N HIS A 35 2.67 1.25 22.06
CA HIS A 35 2.19 2.60 22.40
C HIS A 35 2.72 3.07 23.76
N GLY A 36 2.69 2.20 24.77
CA GLY A 36 3.20 2.50 26.10
C GLY A 36 4.70 2.82 26.12
N VAL A 37 5.51 2.09 25.36
CA VAL A 37 6.94 2.37 25.20
C VAL A 37 7.16 3.73 24.54
N ILE A 38 6.45 4.01 23.44
CA ILE A 38 6.55 5.29 22.74
C ILE A 38 6.16 6.45 23.67
N ALA A 39 5.02 6.33 24.36
CA ALA A 39 4.53 7.36 25.27
C ALA A 39 5.46 7.58 26.47
N GLY A 40 6.15 6.53 26.94
CA GLY A 40 7.13 6.63 28.02
C GLY A 40 8.39 7.43 27.64
N ILE A 41 8.83 7.31 26.39
CA ILE A 41 10.06 7.95 25.88
C ILE A 41 9.77 9.33 25.27
N CYS A 42 8.71 9.44 24.49
CA CYS A 42 8.27 10.68 23.84
C CYS A 42 6.78 10.94 24.16
N PRO A 43 6.43 11.48 25.34
CA PRO A 43 5.03 11.71 25.73
C PRO A 43 4.28 12.69 24.84
N GLN A 44 5.02 13.54 24.10
CA GLN A 44 4.44 14.49 23.15
C GLN A 44 4.15 13.86 21.79
N ALA A 45 4.63 12.63 21.53
CA ALA A 45 4.38 11.95 20.27
C ALA A 45 2.91 11.55 20.14
N ARG A 46 2.31 11.93 19.01
CA ARG A 46 1.01 11.39 18.60
C ARG A 46 1.25 10.13 17.79
N VAL A 47 0.83 9.00 18.35
CA VAL A 47 0.83 7.71 17.64
C VAL A 47 -0.40 7.65 16.72
N LEU A 48 -0.17 7.31 15.45
CA LEU A 48 -1.19 7.13 14.42
C LEU A 48 -1.15 5.70 13.91
N ASP A 49 -2.08 4.87 14.35
CA ASP A 49 -2.21 3.51 13.84
C ASP A 49 -2.73 3.52 12.40
N LEU A 50 -1.90 3.06 11.47
CA LEU A 50 -2.30 2.86 10.06
C LEU A 50 -3.17 1.61 9.95
N THR A 51 -2.69 0.51 10.51
CA THR A 51 -3.42 -0.76 10.64
C THR A 51 -2.60 -1.75 11.48
N HIS A 52 -3.28 -2.64 12.18
CA HIS A 52 -2.69 -3.84 12.78
C HIS A 52 -3.25 -5.13 12.18
N GLY A 53 -4.00 -4.99 11.09
CA GLY A 53 -4.71 -6.07 10.41
C GLY A 53 -3.98 -6.60 9.18
N ILE A 54 -2.67 -6.38 9.06
CA ILE A 54 -1.89 -7.08 8.05
C ILE A 54 -1.95 -8.58 8.35
N GLU A 55 -2.16 -9.40 7.32
CA GLU A 55 -2.13 -10.84 7.47
C GLU A 55 -0.79 -11.28 8.10
N ARG A 56 -0.87 -12.25 9.03
CA ARG A 56 0.31 -12.74 9.75
C ARG A 56 1.42 -13.10 8.76
N HIS A 57 2.58 -12.49 8.99
CA HIS A 57 3.81 -12.72 8.22
C HIS A 57 3.79 -12.19 6.77
N ASP A 58 2.75 -11.47 6.35
CA ASP A 58 2.63 -10.98 4.98
C ASP A 58 3.40 -9.66 4.78
N ILE A 59 4.71 -9.79 4.61
CA ILE A 59 5.64 -8.67 4.36
C ILE A 59 5.20 -7.88 3.12
N ARG A 60 4.75 -8.56 2.06
CA ARG A 60 4.35 -7.93 0.79
C ARG A 60 3.13 -7.05 1.00
N ARG A 61 2.10 -7.55 1.68
CA ARG A 61 0.91 -6.76 2.03
C ARG A 61 1.29 -5.56 2.90
N GLY A 62 2.12 -5.77 3.92
CA GLY A 62 2.63 -4.71 4.78
C GLY A 62 3.32 -3.59 3.98
N ALA A 63 4.20 -3.97 3.06
CA ALA A 63 4.93 -3.03 2.22
C ALA A 63 4.01 -2.24 1.27
N LEU A 64 3.04 -2.92 0.65
CA LEU A 64 2.04 -2.29 -0.22
C LEU A 64 1.17 -1.28 0.53
N VAL A 65 0.68 -1.65 1.72
CA VAL A 65 -0.14 -0.77 2.56
C VAL A 65 0.68 0.41 3.07
N LEU A 66 1.91 0.19 3.52
CA LEU A 66 2.79 1.25 3.98
C LEU A 66 3.08 2.25 2.85
N ARG A 67 3.46 1.76 1.66
CA ARG A 67 3.64 2.57 0.45
C ARG A 67 2.40 3.42 0.18
N ALA A 68 1.22 2.81 0.10
CA ALA A 68 -0.01 3.52 -0.21
C ALA A 68 -0.41 4.57 0.83
N ALA A 69 -0.18 4.32 2.12
CA ALA A 69 -0.57 5.22 3.20
C ALA A 69 0.39 6.42 3.40
N LEU A 70 1.69 6.20 3.16
CA LEU A 70 2.75 7.14 3.53
C LEU A 70 2.60 8.56 2.96
N PRO A 71 2.17 8.78 1.69
CA PRO A 71 1.98 10.12 1.13
C PRO A 71 0.96 10.98 1.88
N PHE A 72 -0.01 10.35 2.55
CA PHE A 72 -1.06 11.03 3.30
C PHE A 72 -0.70 11.23 4.78
N CYS A 73 0.40 10.65 5.23
CA CYS A 73 0.88 10.81 6.59
C CYS A 73 1.76 12.07 6.72
N PRO A 74 1.71 12.79 7.85
CA PRO A 74 2.67 13.86 8.13
C PRO A 74 4.11 13.35 8.03
N VAL A 75 5.05 14.22 7.68
CA VAL A 75 6.48 13.89 7.78
C VAL A 75 6.81 13.64 9.25
N GLY A 76 7.41 12.49 9.54
CA GLY A 76 7.70 12.06 10.90
C GLY A 76 8.38 10.69 10.91
N VAL A 77 8.16 9.94 11.99
CA VAL A 77 8.65 8.57 12.12
C VAL A 77 7.55 7.60 11.73
N HIS A 78 7.88 6.62 10.89
CA HIS A 78 6.96 5.60 10.41
C HIS A 78 7.49 4.25 10.85
N LEU A 79 6.86 3.69 11.89
CA LEU A 79 7.18 2.39 12.44
C LEU A 79 6.32 1.33 11.77
N ALA A 80 6.94 0.37 11.10
CA ALA A 80 6.26 -0.78 10.51
C ALA A 80 6.90 -2.08 10.98
N ILE A 81 6.08 -3.03 11.44
CA ILE A 81 6.54 -4.30 12.00
C ILE A 81 5.68 -5.44 11.47
N VAL A 82 6.21 -6.14 10.46
CA VAL A 82 5.75 -7.45 9.98
C VAL A 82 7.01 -8.29 9.90
N ASP A 83 7.21 -9.15 10.90
CA ASP A 83 8.53 -9.71 11.20
C ASP A 83 8.45 -11.21 11.53
N PRO A 84 8.35 -12.08 10.51
CA PRO A 84 8.32 -13.53 10.69
C PRO A 84 9.64 -14.08 11.26
N GLU A 85 10.71 -13.32 11.11
CA GLU A 85 12.09 -13.68 11.46
C GLU A 85 12.54 -12.99 12.76
N VAL A 86 11.59 -12.59 13.63
CA VAL A 86 11.91 -11.98 14.93
C VAL A 86 12.86 -12.87 15.74
N GLY A 87 13.89 -12.24 16.32
CA GLY A 87 14.92 -12.97 17.09
C GLY A 87 15.93 -13.75 16.24
N ALA A 88 15.79 -13.78 14.91
CA ALA A 88 16.74 -14.42 14.00
C ALA A 88 17.83 -13.43 13.53
N ALA A 89 18.54 -13.78 12.46
CA ALA A 89 19.72 -13.06 11.97
C ALA A 89 19.41 -11.77 11.17
N ARG A 90 18.14 -11.48 10.86
CA ARG A 90 17.77 -10.31 10.06
C ARG A 90 18.04 -9.01 10.83
N ARG A 91 18.55 -7.99 10.15
CA ARG A 91 18.88 -6.70 10.77
C ARG A 91 17.61 -5.94 11.16
N ALA A 92 17.68 -5.19 12.26
CA ALA A 92 16.75 -4.11 12.56
C ALA A 92 17.31 -2.82 11.97
N ILE A 93 16.50 -2.02 11.27
CA ILE A 93 16.96 -0.81 10.58
C ILE A 93 16.13 0.42 10.92
N ALA A 94 16.80 1.58 10.81
CA ALA A 94 16.16 2.87 10.68
C ALA A 94 16.76 3.61 9.49
N VAL A 95 15.93 4.24 8.66
CA VAL A 95 16.37 4.92 7.44
C VAL A 95 15.73 6.30 7.31
N ARG A 96 16.42 7.22 6.65
CA ARG A 96 15.90 8.52 6.22
C ARG A 96 15.65 8.50 4.72
N THR A 97 14.46 8.90 4.30
CA THR A 97 14.11 9.04 2.89
C THR A 97 14.56 10.39 2.32
N SER A 98 14.62 10.52 1.00
CA SER A 98 14.90 11.79 0.32
C SER A 98 13.89 12.91 0.64
N THR A 99 12.67 12.53 1.05
CA THR A 99 11.63 13.48 1.55
C THR A 99 11.76 13.82 3.03
N GLY A 100 12.79 13.34 3.72
CA GLY A 100 13.08 13.64 5.13
C GLY A 100 12.27 12.80 6.13
N ARG A 101 11.51 11.80 5.68
CA ARG A 101 10.78 10.88 6.57
C ARG A 101 11.74 9.84 7.16
N LEU A 102 11.43 9.38 8.37
CA LEU A 102 12.16 8.31 9.02
C LEU A 102 11.33 7.02 8.99
N LEU A 103 11.88 5.93 8.50
CA LEU A 103 11.23 4.61 8.52
C LEU A 103 12.00 3.70 9.48
N VAL A 104 11.28 2.98 10.34
CA VAL A 104 11.86 2.07 11.36
C VAL A 104 11.17 0.72 11.27
N GLY A 105 11.94 -0.37 11.27
CA GLY A 105 11.38 -1.70 11.13
C GLY A 105 12.40 -2.78 10.78
N PRO A 106 11.92 -3.98 10.40
CA PRO A 106 12.76 -5.07 9.94
C PRO A 106 13.36 -4.82 8.55
N ASP A 107 14.63 -5.22 8.38
CA ASP A 107 15.31 -5.25 7.08
C ASP A 107 14.98 -6.53 6.32
N ASN A 108 13.73 -6.65 5.90
CA ASN A 108 13.19 -7.81 5.20
C ASN A 108 12.37 -7.42 3.94
N GLY A 109 12.55 -6.18 3.47
CA GLY A 109 11.78 -5.60 2.35
C GLY A 109 10.48 -4.92 2.75
N LEU A 110 10.01 -5.01 4.00
CA LEU A 110 8.76 -4.36 4.45
C LEU A 110 8.74 -2.85 4.17
N LEU A 111 9.87 -2.19 4.40
CA LEU A 111 10.00 -0.75 4.26
C LEU A 111 10.34 -0.31 2.82
N SER A 112 10.65 -1.25 1.93
CA SER A 112 11.35 -0.92 0.69
C SER A 112 10.52 -0.13 -0.29
N LEU A 113 9.29 -0.57 -0.50
CA LEU A 113 8.34 0.09 -1.38
C LEU A 113 8.04 1.53 -0.91
N ALA A 114 8.10 1.76 0.41
CA ALA A 114 7.86 3.06 1.00
C ALA A 114 9.03 4.03 0.75
N TRP A 115 10.29 3.62 0.97
CA TRP A 115 11.42 4.51 0.66
C TRP A 115 11.57 4.74 -0.84
N GLN A 116 11.31 3.74 -1.69
CA GLN A 116 11.36 3.89 -3.15
C GLN A 116 10.38 4.98 -3.62
N GLN A 117 9.14 4.95 -3.13
CA GLN A 117 8.15 6.00 -3.45
C GLN A 117 8.55 7.38 -2.91
N GLN A 118 9.32 7.43 -1.82
CA GLN A 118 9.82 8.67 -1.23
C GLN A 118 11.15 9.14 -1.84
N GLY A 119 11.52 8.63 -3.00
CA GLY A 119 12.73 9.06 -3.73
C GLY A 119 14.03 8.43 -3.24
N GLY A 120 13.95 7.27 -2.57
CA GLY A 120 15.09 6.50 -2.10
C GLY A 120 15.54 6.85 -0.67
N VAL A 121 16.59 6.14 -0.22
CA VAL A 121 17.21 6.29 1.09
C VAL A 121 18.44 7.20 0.99
N VAL A 122 18.56 8.17 1.89
CA VAL A 122 19.72 9.08 1.97
C VAL A 122 20.64 8.79 3.15
N GLU A 123 20.13 8.10 4.17
CA GLU A 123 20.87 7.72 5.38
C GLU A 123 20.23 6.44 5.95
N ALA A 124 21.04 5.45 6.32
CA ALA A 124 20.57 4.22 6.93
C ALA A 124 21.48 3.80 8.09
N VAL A 125 20.88 3.21 9.11
CA VAL A 125 21.58 2.63 10.26
C VAL A 125 20.97 1.29 10.64
N GLU A 126 21.83 0.35 11.05
CA GLU A 126 21.42 -0.86 11.73
C GLU A 126 21.24 -0.58 13.23
N ILE A 127 20.05 -0.90 13.74
CA ILE A 127 19.62 -0.63 15.12
C ILE A 127 19.47 -1.91 15.96
N THR A 128 19.90 -3.08 15.45
CA THR A 128 19.84 -4.38 16.16
C THR A 128 20.52 -4.29 17.54
N HIS A 129 21.65 -3.57 17.59
CA HIS A 129 22.41 -3.30 18.80
C HIS A 129 22.34 -1.84 19.25
N SER A 130 21.22 -1.17 18.97
CA SER A 130 21.02 0.23 19.32
C SER A 130 21.26 0.49 20.82
N PRO A 131 21.98 1.56 21.20
CA PRO A 131 22.08 1.97 22.60
C PRO A 131 20.74 2.49 23.17
N LEU A 132 19.74 2.71 22.31
CA LEU A 132 18.42 3.23 22.67
C LEU A 132 17.37 2.13 22.87
N ARG A 133 17.75 0.85 22.73
CA ARG A 133 16.85 -0.28 22.94
C ARG A 133 16.52 -0.47 24.43
N LEU A 134 15.41 -1.13 24.73
CA LEU A 134 15.09 -1.56 26.09
C LEU A 134 15.92 -2.79 26.45
N GLU A 135 16.26 -2.90 27.74
CA GLU A 135 16.94 -4.08 28.30
C GLU A 135 16.08 -4.68 29.43
N PRO A 136 15.97 -6.02 29.52
CA PRO A 136 16.56 -7.01 28.60
C PRO A 136 15.79 -7.09 27.26
N VAL A 137 16.52 -7.34 26.16
CA VAL A 137 15.90 -7.60 24.84
C VAL A 137 15.28 -9.00 24.79
N SER A 138 13.97 -9.09 24.54
CA SER A 138 13.26 -10.34 24.28
C SER A 138 13.54 -10.87 22.88
N ALA A 139 13.78 -12.17 22.77
CA ALA A 139 13.96 -12.85 21.49
C ALA A 139 12.70 -12.84 20.60
N THR A 140 11.53 -12.56 21.15
CA THR A 140 10.23 -12.69 20.45
C THR A 140 9.46 -11.39 20.35
N PHE A 141 10.01 -10.26 20.85
CA PHE A 141 9.28 -8.99 20.82
C PHE A 141 10.17 -7.78 20.55
N HIS A 142 10.94 -7.84 19.47
CA HIS A 142 11.75 -6.70 18.99
C HIS A 142 10.91 -5.45 18.69
N GLY A 143 9.60 -5.60 18.41
CA GLY A 143 8.64 -4.49 18.38
C GLY A 143 8.70 -3.59 19.60
N ARG A 144 8.66 -4.19 20.79
CA ARG A 144 8.73 -3.49 22.08
C ARG A 144 10.16 -3.06 22.39
N ASP A 145 11.13 -3.96 22.19
CA ASP A 145 12.46 -3.78 22.77
C ASP A 145 13.42 -2.99 21.88
N ILE A 146 13.23 -2.98 20.56
CA ILE A 146 14.14 -2.34 19.60
C ILE A 146 13.42 -1.25 18.80
N PHE A 147 12.33 -1.60 18.11
CA PHE A 147 11.72 -0.67 17.16
C PHE A 147 10.98 0.48 17.83
N ALA A 148 10.11 0.19 18.80
CA ALA A 148 9.35 1.22 19.53
C ALA A 148 10.25 2.26 20.22
N PRO A 149 11.30 1.89 20.98
CA PRO A 149 12.10 2.89 21.67
C PRO A 149 12.96 3.70 20.71
N VAL A 150 13.54 3.10 19.67
CA VAL A 150 14.26 3.84 18.62
C VAL A 150 13.33 4.82 17.91
N ALA A 151 12.13 4.38 17.51
CA ALA A 151 11.15 5.26 16.87
C ALA A 151 10.75 6.44 17.78
N ALA A 152 10.59 6.19 19.08
CA ALA A 152 10.25 7.22 20.05
C ALA A 152 11.39 8.24 20.27
N HIS A 153 12.65 7.79 20.34
CA HIS A 153 13.80 8.68 20.44
C HIS A 153 13.99 9.52 19.16
N LEU A 154 13.80 8.92 17.98
CA LEU A 154 13.79 9.66 16.71
C LEU A 154 12.69 10.72 16.68
N ALA A 155 11.49 10.38 17.16
CA ALA A 155 10.37 11.33 17.27
C ALA A 155 10.66 12.45 18.28
N ALA A 156 11.46 12.17 19.32
CA ALA A 156 11.95 13.16 20.27
C ALA A 156 13.11 14.03 19.73
N GLY A 157 13.57 13.78 18.50
CA GLY A 157 14.61 14.57 17.83
C GLY A 157 16.02 14.00 17.92
N ALA A 158 16.20 12.75 18.35
CA ALA A 158 17.51 12.10 18.31
C ALA A 158 18.04 12.05 16.86
N PRO A 159 19.33 12.35 16.63
CA PRO A 159 19.94 12.19 15.31
C PRO A 159 19.92 10.71 14.86
N LEU A 160 19.58 10.44 13.59
CA LEU A 160 19.51 9.07 13.06
C LEU A 160 20.83 8.32 13.23
N ALA A 161 21.95 8.97 12.89
CA ALA A 161 23.31 8.45 13.07
C ALA A 161 23.67 8.01 14.50
N GLU A 162 22.97 8.51 15.53
CA GLU A 162 23.23 8.13 16.93
C GLU A 162 22.38 6.93 17.39
N THR A 163 21.43 6.48 16.55
CA THR A 163 20.52 5.39 16.92
C THR A 163 21.06 4.00 16.63
N GLY A 164 22.16 3.88 15.89
CA GLY A 164 22.69 2.59 15.46
C GLY A 164 24.03 2.71 14.73
N THR A 165 24.47 1.60 14.14
CA THR A 165 25.69 1.57 13.32
C THR A 165 25.38 1.96 11.88
N PRO A 166 26.20 2.79 11.21
CA PRO A 166 25.97 3.14 9.80
C PRO A 166 25.83 1.92 8.91
N LEU A 167 24.88 1.98 7.96
CA LEU A 167 24.62 0.94 6.96
C LEU A 167 24.54 1.60 5.59
N ALA A 168 25.16 1.00 4.56
CA ALA A 168 25.06 1.56 3.22
C ALA A 168 23.65 1.30 2.63
N PRO A 169 23.01 2.28 1.96
CA PRO A 169 21.68 2.07 1.37
C PRO A 169 21.59 0.88 0.42
N GLU A 170 22.67 0.54 -0.28
CA GLU A 170 22.74 -0.58 -1.23
C GLU A 170 22.74 -1.95 -0.54
N GLU A 171 23.00 -1.99 0.77
CA GLU A 171 22.95 -3.22 1.55
C GLU A 171 21.53 -3.55 2.03
N LEU A 172 20.59 -2.60 1.94
CA LEU A 172 19.21 -2.78 2.40
C LEU A 172 18.47 -3.83 1.58
N VAL A 173 17.64 -4.64 2.25
CA VAL A 173 16.81 -5.64 1.58
C VAL A 173 15.65 -4.95 0.88
N GLU A 174 15.54 -5.15 -0.44
CA GLU A 174 14.41 -4.67 -1.24
C GLU A 174 13.45 -5.81 -1.58
N LEU A 175 12.15 -5.55 -1.41
CA LEU A 175 11.10 -6.45 -1.85
C LEU A 175 10.94 -6.37 -3.37
N GLU A 176 11.12 -7.50 -4.05
CA GLU A 176 10.81 -7.62 -5.47
C GLU A 176 9.30 -7.69 -5.70
N MET A 177 8.81 -6.85 -6.61
CA MET A 177 7.40 -6.80 -7.00
C MET A 177 7.24 -7.17 -8.48
N PRO A 178 6.24 -7.98 -8.85
CA PRO A 178 6.00 -8.25 -10.26
C PRO A 178 5.57 -6.97 -10.97
N ALA A 179 6.19 -6.70 -12.11
CA ALA A 179 5.80 -5.60 -12.99
C ALA A 179 4.64 -6.01 -13.91
N ALA A 180 3.82 -5.04 -14.33
CA ALA A 180 2.94 -5.23 -15.47
C ALA A 180 3.70 -5.07 -16.79
N GLU A 181 3.13 -5.62 -17.86
CA GLU A 181 3.65 -5.55 -19.22
C GLU A 181 2.56 -4.99 -20.14
N VAL A 182 2.80 -3.82 -20.74
CA VAL A 182 1.97 -3.31 -21.83
C VAL A 182 2.37 -4.01 -23.12
N ARG A 183 1.55 -4.96 -23.59
CA ARG A 183 1.87 -5.82 -24.74
C ARG A 183 1.57 -5.14 -26.08
N SER A 184 0.49 -4.36 -26.13
CA SER A 184 0.05 -3.61 -27.31
C SER A 184 -1.01 -2.58 -26.89
N PRO A 185 -1.46 -1.67 -27.78
CA PRO A 185 -2.56 -0.76 -27.47
C PRO A 185 -3.80 -1.52 -27.00
N GLY A 186 -4.30 -1.16 -25.83
CA GLY A 186 -5.43 -1.78 -25.16
C GLY A 186 -5.11 -3.06 -24.39
N VAL A 187 -3.87 -3.58 -24.43
CA VAL A 187 -3.52 -4.89 -23.85
C VAL A 187 -2.44 -4.79 -22.77
N ILE A 188 -2.79 -5.22 -21.56
CA ILE A 188 -1.89 -5.25 -20.40
C ILE A 188 -1.89 -6.66 -19.80
N ALA A 189 -0.71 -7.22 -19.55
CA ALA A 189 -0.55 -8.35 -18.66
C ALA A 189 -0.12 -7.87 -17.28
N ALA A 190 -0.81 -8.32 -16.23
CA ALA A 190 -0.55 -7.91 -14.86
C ALA A 190 -0.67 -9.11 -13.92
N ARG A 191 -0.11 -9.01 -12.72
CA ARG A 191 -0.29 -10.00 -11.66
C ARG A 191 -1.16 -9.45 -10.55
N VAL A 192 -1.93 -10.33 -9.91
CA VAL A 192 -2.64 -9.98 -8.67
C VAL A 192 -1.62 -9.79 -7.56
N LEU A 193 -1.49 -8.56 -7.05
CA LEU A 193 -0.57 -8.25 -5.96
C LEU A 193 -1.13 -8.65 -4.60
N THR A 194 -2.41 -8.37 -4.39
CA THR A 194 -3.09 -8.51 -3.09
C THR A 194 -4.59 -8.36 -3.28
N PHE A 195 -5.35 -8.76 -2.26
CA PHE A 195 -6.77 -8.43 -2.14
C PHE A 195 -6.99 -7.38 -1.06
N ASP A 196 -8.02 -6.55 -1.19
CA ASP A 196 -8.53 -5.77 -0.08
C ASP A 196 -9.56 -6.60 0.74
N ARG A 197 -10.06 -6.00 1.84
CA ARG A 197 -11.04 -6.65 2.73
C ARG A 197 -12.37 -6.98 2.05
N PHE A 198 -12.69 -6.31 0.95
CA PHE A 198 -13.93 -6.53 0.20
C PHE A 198 -13.76 -7.61 -0.88
N GLY A 199 -12.55 -8.14 -1.07
CA GLY A 199 -12.24 -9.13 -2.10
C GLY A 199 -11.88 -8.51 -3.45
N ASN A 200 -11.65 -7.19 -3.51
CA ASN A 200 -11.16 -6.56 -4.73
C ASN A 200 -9.70 -6.94 -4.96
N ALA A 201 -9.36 -7.36 -6.17
CA ALA A 201 -8.00 -7.73 -6.53
C ALA A 201 -7.24 -6.51 -7.03
N ILE A 202 -6.14 -6.17 -6.37
CA ILE A 202 -5.26 -5.07 -6.76
C ILE A 202 -4.16 -5.65 -7.66
N LEU A 203 -4.00 -5.11 -8.86
CA LEU A 203 -3.09 -5.62 -9.87
C LEU A 203 -1.74 -4.89 -9.87
N SER A 204 -0.75 -5.48 -10.52
CA SER A 204 0.58 -4.88 -10.72
C SER A 204 0.61 -3.74 -11.73
N ALA A 205 -0.46 -3.56 -12.50
CA ALA A 205 -0.58 -2.49 -13.49
C ALA A 205 -0.94 -1.17 -12.82
N SER A 206 -0.09 -0.18 -12.99
CA SER A 206 -0.28 1.18 -12.48
C SER A 206 -1.14 2.04 -13.41
N HIS A 207 -1.46 3.25 -12.96
CA HIS A 207 -2.03 4.30 -13.80
C HIS A 207 -1.17 4.60 -15.04
N GLU A 208 0.16 4.55 -14.91
CA GLU A 208 1.09 4.81 -16.02
C GLU A 208 0.99 3.70 -17.07
N ASP A 209 0.88 2.44 -16.65
CA ASP A 209 0.68 1.30 -17.55
C ASP A 209 -0.68 1.39 -18.26
N ALA A 210 -1.74 1.73 -17.52
CA ALA A 210 -3.08 1.95 -18.08
C ALA A 210 -3.09 3.07 -19.14
N THR A 211 -2.36 4.16 -18.86
CA THR A 211 -2.22 5.30 -19.77
C THR A 211 -1.39 4.94 -21.00
N ALA A 212 -0.27 4.23 -20.81
CA ALA A 212 0.61 3.79 -21.89
C ALA A 212 -0.09 2.80 -22.84
N ALA A 213 -0.92 1.91 -22.29
CA ALA A 213 -1.77 1.03 -23.09
C ALA A 213 -2.95 1.77 -23.76
N GLY A 214 -3.26 3.00 -23.34
CA GLY A 214 -4.35 3.79 -23.90
C GLY A 214 -5.74 3.34 -23.47
N LEU A 215 -5.89 2.76 -22.26
CA LEU A 215 -7.18 2.36 -21.72
C LEU A 215 -8.10 3.57 -21.50
N ARG A 216 -9.36 3.45 -21.91
CA ARG A 216 -10.38 4.51 -21.80
C ARG A 216 -11.56 4.07 -20.94
N LEU A 217 -11.99 4.94 -20.03
CA LEU A 217 -13.18 4.74 -19.22
C LEU A 217 -14.44 4.57 -20.09
N GLY A 218 -15.38 3.76 -19.60
CA GLY A 218 -16.65 3.44 -20.25
C GLY A 218 -16.54 2.40 -21.38
N ARG A 219 -15.35 1.86 -21.64
CA ARG A 219 -15.14 0.83 -22.67
C ARG A 219 -15.10 -0.57 -22.05
N PRO A 220 -15.66 -1.59 -22.73
CA PRO A 220 -15.52 -2.99 -22.32
C PRO A 220 -14.07 -3.46 -22.40
N ALA A 221 -13.68 -4.23 -21.40
CA ALA A 221 -12.45 -4.99 -21.38
C ALA A 221 -12.77 -6.49 -21.28
N ARG A 222 -11.92 -7.30 -21.91
CA ARG A 222 -11.84 -8.73 -21.68
C ARG A 222 -10.75 -8.97 -20.64
N LEU A 223 -11.11 -9.62 -19.55
CA LEU A 223 -10.18 -10.19 -18.58
C LEU A 223 -9.95 -11.65 -18.94
N THR A 224 -8.70 -12.09 -19.02
CA THR A 224 -8.33 -13.47 -19.28
C THR A 224 -7.46 -14.00 -18.15
N LEU A 225 -7.80 -15.19 -17.64
CA LEU A 225 -7.04 -15.93 -16.63
C LEU A 225 -6.97 -17.41 -17.07
N GLY A 226 -5.81 -17.83 -17.58
CA GLY A 226 -5.66 -19.13 -18.23
C GLY A 226 -6.62 -19.27 -19.42
N GLU A 227 -7.44 -20.31 -19.43
CA GLU A 227 -8.45 -20.56 -20.47
C GLU A 227 -9.79 -19.82 -20.24
N ARG A 228 -9.96 -19.18 -19.08
CA ARG A 228 -11.20 -18.49 -18.72
C ARG A 228 -11.14 -17.02 -19.12
N SER A 229 -12.26 -16.47 -19.58
CA SER A 229 -12.37 -15.04 -19.85
C SER A 229 -13.72 -14.46 -19.42
N TRP A 230 -13.70 -13.19 -19.03
CA TRP A 230 -14.86 -12.41 -18.61
C TRP A 230 -14.90 -11.09 -19.37
N THR A 231 -16.11 -10.58 -19.57
CA THR A 231 -16.31 -9.20 -20.05
C THR A 231 -16.68 -8.33 -18.87
N LEU A 232 -16.00 -7.20 -18.76
CA LEU A 232 -16.16 -6.20 -17.71
C LEU A 232 -16.12 -4.81 -18.34
N LEU A 233 -16.61 -3.80 -17.64
CA LEU A 233 -16.43 -2.42 -18.04
C LEU A 233 -15.23 -1.81 -17.29
N PHE A 234 -14.40 -1.05 -18.00
CA PHE A 234 -13.42 -0.18 -17.35
C PHE A 234 -14.11 1.11 -16.93
N VAL A 235 -14.36 1.28 -15.63
CA VAL A 235 -15.18 2.35 -15.06
C VAL A 235 -14.47 3.03 -13.90
N ARG A 236 -15.07 4.11 -13.37
CA ARG A 236 -14.44 4.90 -12.30
C ARG A 236 -14.70 4.28 -10.93
N THR A 237 -15.89 3.74 -10.71
CA THR A 237 -16.31 3.28 -9.39
C THR A 237 -17.38 2.20 -9.46
N PHE A 238 -17.65 1.55 -8.33
CA PHE A 238 -18.63 0.48 -8.18
C PHE A 238 -20.04 0.89 -8.64
N ALA A 239 -20.41 2.17 -8.50
CA ALA A 239 -21.73 2.68 -8.88
C ALA A 239 -21.96 2.75 -10.40
N ASP A 240 -20.91 2.60 -11.21
CA ASP A 240 -21.00 2.66 -12.67
C ASP A 240 -21.48 1.33 -13.29
N VAL A 241 -21.65 0.28 -12.49
CA VAL A 241 -22.19 -1.03 -12.91
C VAL A 241 -23.28 -1.52 -11.96
N ALA A 242 -24.15 -2.42 -12.40
CA ALA A 242 -25.20 -2.98 -11.55
C ALA A 242 -24.63 -3.84 -10.41
N PRO A 243 -25.33 -3.99 -9.26
CA PRO A 243 -24.91 -4.92 -8.22
C PRO A 243 -24.74 -6.35 -8.78
N GLY A 244 -23.64 -7.00 -8.41
CA GLY A 244 -23.24 -8.32 -8.92
C GLY A 244 -22.42 -8.27 -10.21
N GLU A 245 -22.33 -7.13 -10.90
CA GLU A 245 -21.54 -7.01 -12.13
C GLU A 245 -20.04 -6.82 -11.83
N PRO A 246 -19.16 -7.46 -12.62
CA PRO A 246 -17.72 -7.25 -12.54
C PRO A 246 -17.28 -5.92 -13.16
N LEU A 247 -16.21 -5.35 -12.63
CA LEU A 247 -15.62 -4.12 -13.14
C LEU A 247 -14.09 -4.13 -13.03
N LEU A 248 -13.46 -3.43 -13.98
CA LEU A 248 -12.08 -2.96 -13.88
C LEU A 248 -12.13 -1.47 -13.54
N TYR A 249 -11.26 -1.02 -12.65
CA TYR A 249 -11.17 0.38 -12.26
C TYR A 249 -9.74 0.72 -11.80
N GLU A 250 -9.44 2.01 -11.62
CA GLU A 250 -8.24 2.46 -10.91
C GLU A 250 -8.60 2.67 -9.44
N ASP A 251 -7.89 1.99 -8.54
CA ASP A 251 -8.12 2.08 -7.10
C ASP A 251 -7.50 3.35 -6.47
N SER A 252 -7.67 3.52 -5.16
CA SER A 252 -7.10 4.66 -4.43
C SER A 252 -5.56 4.64 -4.36
N TRP A 253 -4.93 3.53 -4.73
CA TRP A 253 -3.47 3.40 -4.78
C TRP A 253 -2.92 3.70 -6.18
N ARG A 254 -3.79 4.12 -7.11
CA ARG A 254 -3.47 4.36 -8.53
C ARG A 254 -3.01 3.10 -9.26
N MET A 255 -3.53 1.96 -8.85
CA MET A 255 -3.33 0.67 -9.49
C MET A 255 -4.64 0.24 -10.16
N LEU A 256 -4.53 -0.50 -11.26
CA LEU A 256 -5.69 -1.19 -11.80
C LEU A 256 -6.16 -2.26 -10.81
N ALA A 257 -7.46 -2.38 -10.66
CA ALA A 257 -8.09 -3.32 -9.75
C ALA A 257 -9.33 -3.95 -10.36
N LEU A 258 -9.60 -5.20 -9.97
CA LEU A 258 -10.79 -5.95 -10.32
C LEU A 258 -11.73 -6.02 -9.12
N ALA A 259 -13.00 -5.74 -9.35
CA ALA A 259 -14.03 -5.78 -8.33
C ALA A 259 -15.31 -6.41 -8.88
N VAL A 260 -16.21 -6.75 -7.96
CA VAL A 260 -17.62 -7.06 -8.25
C VAL A 260 -18.46 -6.12 -7.40
N ASN A 261 -19.38 -5.36 -8.00
CA ASN A 261 -20.17 -4.41 -7.24
C ASN A 261 -21.01 -5.13 -6.18
N ARG A 262 -20.75 -4.87 -4.89
CA ARG A 262 -21.34 -5.60 -3.74
C ARG A 262 -21.06 -7.12 -3.75
N GLY A 263 -19.97 -7.54 -4.38
CA GLY A 263 -19.52 -8.93 -4.41
C GLY A 263 -18.05 -9.08 -4.00
N ASP A 264 -17.49 -10.24 -4.32
CA ASP A 264 -16.11 -10.61 -4.00
C ASP A 264 -15.42 -11.08 -5.30
N ALA A 265 -14.54 -10.24 -5.86
CA ALA A 265 -13.87 -10.53 -7.13
C ALA A 265 -12.90 -11.71 -7.01
N ARG A 266 -12.28 -11.91 -5.84
CA ARG A 266 -11.44 -13.08 -5.58
C ARG A 266 -12.21 -14.36 -5.81
N ARG A 267 -13.43 -14.45 -5.26
CA ARG A 267 -14.29 -15.63 -5.42
C ARG A 267 -14.88 -15.75 -6.81
N GLU A 268 -15.40 -14.65 -7.37
CA GLU A 268 -16.04 -14.63 -8.68
C GLU A 268 -15.11 -15.14 -9.79
N PHE A 269 -13.87 -14.65 -9.79
CA PHE A 269 -12.88 -15.02 -10.82
C PHE A 269 -12.03 -16.23 -10.42
N GLY A 270 -12.04 -16.62 -9.14
CA GLY A 270 -11.11 -17.61 -8.59
C GLY A 270 -9.66 -17.14 -8.72
N LEU A 271 -9.39 -15.91 -8.27
CA LEU A 271 -8.07 -15.28 -8.30
C LEU A 271 -7.24 -15.70 -7.08
N GLU A 272 -5.94 -15.83 -7.31
CA GLU A 272 -4.94 -16.03 -6.28
C GLU A 272 -3.87 -14.94 -6.40
N VAL A 273 -3.13 -14.70 -5.31
CA VAL A 273 -1.95 -13.82 -5.37
C VAL A 273 -0.96 -14.39 -6.38
N ASP A 274 -0.29 -13.52 -7.13
CA ASP A 274 0.63 -13.84 -8.23
C ASP A 274 0.00 -14.46 -9.49
N ALA A 275 -1.32 -14.68 -9.51
CA ALA A 275 -2.01 -15.06 -10.73
C ALA A 275 -1.83 -13.98 -11.82
N GLU A 276 -1.35 -14.40 -13.00
CA GLU A 276 -1.28 -13.52 -14.16
C GLU A 276 -2.65 -13.38 -14.81
N VAL A 277 -3.05 -12.14 -15.06
CA VAL A 277 -4.25 -11.77 -15.79
C VAL A 277 -3.87 -10.92 -16.99
N VAL A 278 -4.59 -11.12 -18.10
CA VAL A 278 -4.47 -10.27 -19.28
C VAL A 278 -5.74 -9.46 -19.42
N ILE A 279 -5.60 -8.14 -19.54
CA ILE A 279 -6.68 -7.19 -19.79
C ILE A 279 -6.54 -6.72 -21.22
N GLU A 280 -7.59 -6.90 -22.01
CA GLU A 280 -7.69 -6.42 -23.40
C GLU A 280 -8.93 -5.53 -23.54
N GLN A 281 -8.74 -4.23 -23.73
CA GLN A 281 -9.83 -3.31 -24.01
C GLN A 281 -10.27 -3.45 -25.47
N THR A 282 -11.56 -3.74 -25.65
CA THR A 282 -12.16 -3.93 -26.97
C THR A 282 -12.81 -2.63 -27.46
N GLU A 283 -12.82 -2.39 -28.77
CA GLU A 283 -13.40 -1.16 -29.35
C GLU A 283 -14.93 -1.08 -29.23
N ALA A 284 -15.59 -2.19 -28.90
CA ALA A 284 -17.05 -2.28 -28.87
C ALA A 284 -17.64 -1.26 -27.88
N VAL A 285 -18.43 -0.30 -28.40
CA VAL A 285 -19.34 0.47 -27.56
C VAL A 285 -20.39 -0.52 -27.06
N ALA A 286 -20.56 -0.66 -25.74
CA ALA A 286 -21.67 -1.44 -25.19
C ALA A 286 -22.98 -0.91 -25.81
N GLN A 287 -23.64 -1.74 -26.63
CA GLN A 287 -25.00 -1.41 -27.05
C GLN A 287 -25.86 -1.40 -25.77
N PRO A 288 -26.68 -0.37 -25.54
CA PRO A 288 -27.63 -0.42 -24.44
C PRO A 288 -28.50 -1.65 -24.62
N ALA A 289 -28.70 -2.42 -23.55
CA ALA A 289 -29.60 -3.57 -23.56
C ALA A 289 -30.95 -3.11 -24.11
N ASP A 290 -31.35 -3.66 -25.26
CA ASP A 290 -32.67 -3.45 -25.82
C ASP A 290 -33.71 -3.81 -24.75
N GLY A 291 -34.43 -2.79 -24.28
CA GLY A 291 -35.61 -2.97 -23.46
C GLY A 291 -36.60 -3.86 -24.21
N PRO A 292 -37.45 -4.63 -23.49
CA PRO A 292 -38.36 -5.57 -24.13
C PRO A 292 -39.26 -4.80 -25.10
N GLY A 293 -39.12 -5.12 -26.39
CA GLY A 293 -39.90 -4.53 -27.45
C GLY A 293 -41.39 -4.73 -27.20
N SER A 294 -42.11 -3.64 -26.97
CA SER A 294 -43.57 -3.64 -27.05
C SER A 294 -43.98 -3.57 -28.53
N GLY A 295 -43.95 -4.72 -29.19
CA GLY A 295 -44.62 -4.90 -30.46
C GLY A 295 -46.10 -5.23 -30.24
N ALA A 296 -46.99 -4.31 -30.58
CA ALA A 296 -48.12 -4.58 -31.47
C ALA A 296 -49.02 -3.33 -31.65
N PRO A 297 -49.32 -2.94 -32.90
CA PRO A 297 -50.35 -1.96 -33.22
C PRO A 297 -51.72 -2.66 -33.30
N MET A 298 -52.74 -2.13 -32.62
CA MET A 298 -54.13 -2.50 -32.89
C MET A 298 -54.72 -1.45 -33.83
N GLY A 299 -54.81 -1.83 -35.11
CA GLY A 299 -55.61 -1.12 -36.10
C GLY A 299 -57.08 -1.17 -35.72
N GLY A 300 -57.77 -0.06 -35.98
CA GLY A 300 -59.23 -0.03 -35.95
C GLY A 300 -59.84 -0.67 -37.20
N PRO A 301 -61.15 -0.91 -37.15
CA PRO A 301 -62.01 -0.62 -38.29
C PRO A 301 -63.14 0.34 -37.89
N GLY A 302 -63.51 1.20 -38.84
CA GLY A 302 -64.50 2.25 -38.64
C GLY A 302 -65.96 1.79 -38.55
N ALA A 303 -66.74 2.67 -37.92
CA ALA A 303 -68.07 3.14 -38.31
C ALA A 303 -68.34 4.42 -37.51
#